data_AF-A0A482URJ4-F1
#
_entry.id   AF-A0A482URJ4-F1
#
_cell.length_a   1.000
_cell.length_b   1.000
_cell.length_c   1.000
_cell.angle_alpha   90.00
_cell.angle_beta   90.00
_cell.angle_gamma   90.00
#
_symmetry.space_group_name_H-M   'P 1'
#
loop_
_entity.id
_entity.type
_entity.pdbx_description
1 polymer ?
#
loop_
_entity_poly.entity_id
_entity_poly.type
_entity_poly.pdbx_seq_one_letter_code
_entity_poly.pdbx_strand_id
1 'polypeptide(L)'
;MNMEQSSLALVPYTLNNPFGDVLTLSERIFSVAPTADSSIDIRISQQYKPDGKGGTSLGFGASVYHCAVVLGKFVEMHTDLYDLKHKQVLELGCGTGFLSVLCSVLGAKFVLATDGDEGSVELSRQNFLANSAALSGAYRCSRLLW
;
A
#
# COMPACT_ATOMS: atom_id res chain seq x y z
N MET A 1 35.11 7.23 -8.71
CA MET A 1 34.87 7.76 -7.35
C MET A 1 33.41 7.45 -7.05
N ASN A 2 33.14 6.38 -6.29
CA ASN A 2 31.77 5.97 -5.98
C ASN A 2 31.20 6.93 -4.94
N MET A 3 30.25 7.78 -5.35
CA MET A 3 29.40 8.48 -4.40
C MET A 3 28.38 7.46 -3.90
N GLU A 4 28.48 7.07 -2.63
CA GLU A 4 27.37 6.43 -1.93
C GLU A 4 26.21 7.41 -1.94
N GLN A 5 25.21 7.10 -2.77
CA GLN A 5 24.00 7.88 -2.87
C GLN A 5 23.17 7.59 -1.62
N SER A 6 23.30 8.46 -0.62
CA SER A 6 22.45 8.48 0.57
C SER A 6 20.98 8.49 0.13
N SER A 7 20.30 7.34 0.22
CA SER A 7 18.87 7.21 -0.06
C SER A 7 18.08 7.88 1.06
N LEU A 8 17.87 9.19 0.93
CA LEU A 8 17.01 9.93 1.83
C LEU A 8 15.59 9.85 1.26
N ALA A 9 14.78 8.97 1.82
CA ALA A 9 13.35 8.96 1.53
C ALA A 9 12.71 10.17 2.22
N LEU A 10 12.43 11.25 1.46
CA LEU A 10 11.61 12.34 1.95
C LEU A 10 10.17 11.82 2.02
N VAL A 11 9.76 11.32 3.17
CA VAL A 11 8.35 11.00 3.41
C VAL A 11 7.62 12.33 3.45
N PRO A 12 6.66 12.61 2.55
CA PRO A 12 5.79 13.77 2.70
C PRO A 12 4.95 13.52 3.96
N TYR A 13 5.46 13.98 5.10
CA TYR A 13 4.68 14.10 6.31
C TYR A 13 3.78 15.31 6.11
N THR A 14 2.58 15.06 5.59
CA THR A 14 1.53 16.07 5.58
C THR A 14 0.95 16.14 6.99
N LEU A 15 1.32 17.20 7.68
CA LEU A 15 0.70 17.70 8.91
C LEU A 15 -0.68 18.33 8.59
N ASN A 16 -1.45 17.78 7.64
CA ASN A 16 -2.82 18.25 7.39
C ASN A 16 -3.67 17.80 8.56
N ASN A 17 -3.64 18.69 9.55
CA ASN A 17 -4.40 18.73 10.77
C ASN A 17 -3.90 17.84 11.91
N PRO A 18 -3.23 18.37 12.96
CA PRO A 18 -2.97 17.63 14.21
C PRO A 18 -4.26 17.22 14.95
N PHE A 19 -5.44 17.62 14.43
CA PHE A 19 -6.76 17.19 14.91
C PHE A 19 -7.37 16.02 14.09
N GLY A 20 -6.69 15.50 13.06
CA GLY A 20 -7.21 14.42 12.20
C GLY A 20 -6.54 13.07 12.48
N ASP A 21 -7.28 12.12 13.04
CA ASP A 21 -6.81 10.74 13.20
C ASP A 21 -6.88 10.01 11.85
N VAL A 22 -5.79 10.05 11.08
CA VAL A 22 -5.70 9.47 9.73
C VAL A 22 -5.95 7.96 9.70
N LEU A 23 -5.72 7.26 10.82
CA LEU A 23 -5.99 5.83 10.91
C LEU A 23 -7.49 5.55 10.94
N THR A 24 -8.29 6.50 11.47
CA THR A 24 -9.75 6.40 11.58
C THR A 24 -10.51 6.83 10.32
N LEU A 25 -9.86 7.49 9.37
CA LEU A 25 -10.51 7.90 8.12
C LEU A 25 -11.07 6.69 7.38
N SER A 26 -12.27 6.79 6.80
CA SER A 26 -12.84 5.69 6.01
C SER A 26 -12.11 5.45 4.69
N GLU A 27 -11.42 6.45 4.16
CA GLU A 27 -10.63 6.38 2.93
C GLU A 27 -9.41 7.29 3.03
N ARG A 28 -8.33 6.89 2.37
CA ARG A 28 -7.14 7.71 2.11
C ARG A 28 -6.76 7.65 0.65
N ILE A 29 -6.29 8.77 0.13
CA ILE A 29 -5.82 8.90 -1.25
C ILE A 29 -4.32 9.14 -1.22
N PHE A 30 -3.59 8.44 -2.10
CA PHE A 30 -2.15 8.59 -2.25
C PHE A 30 -1.83 8.82 -3.73
N SER A 31 -1.13 9.90 -4.03
CA SER A 31 -0.58 10.12 -5.37
C SER A 31 0.71 9.32 -5.53
N VAL A 32 0.77 8.52 -6.60
CA VAL A 32 1.90 7.68 -7.00
C VAL A 32 2.37 8.15 -8.38
N ALA A 33 3.67 8.25 -8.60
CA ALA A 33 4.28 8.62 -9.86
C ALA A 33 4.99 7.41 -10.51
N PRO A 34 4.32 6.59 -11.35
CA PRO A 34 4.95 5.45 -12.02
C PRO A 34 6.06 5.83 -12.99
N THR A 35 6.00 7.06 -13.54
CA THR A 35 7.02 7.65 -14.39
C THR A 35 7.20 9.13 -14.03
N ALA A 36 8.30 9.75 -14.46
CA ALA A 36 8.58 11.16 -14.18
C ALA A 36 7.47 12.13 -14.63
N ASP A 37 6.72 11.74 -15.68
CA ASP A 37 5.70 12.58 -16.31
C ASP A 37 4.26 12.11 -16.02
N SER A 38 4.07 11.15 -15.10
CA SER A 38 2.73 10.64 -14.74
C SER A 38 2.50 10.67 -13.24
N SER A 39 1.24 10.92 -12.87
CA SER A 39 0.76 10.81 -11.50
C SER A 39 -0.60 10.12 -11.51
N ILE A 40 -0.76 9.14 -10.62
CA ILE A 40 -1.96 8.34 -10.45
C ILE A 40 -2.35 8.41 -8.98
N ASP A 41 -3.60 8.76 -8.72
CA ASP A 41 -4.16 8.69 -7.38
C ASP A 41 -4.69 7.28 -7.11
N ILE A 42 -4.15 6.62 -6.09
CA ILE A 42 -4.70 5.38 -5.55
C ILE A 42 -5.58 5.66 -4.34
N ARG A 43 -6.75 5.04 -4.30
CA ARG A 43 -7.75 5.17 -3.22
C ARG A 43 -7.73 3.93 -2.35
N ILE A 44 -7.54 4.10 -1.05
CA ILE A 44 -7.49 3.01 -0.09
C ILE A 44 -8.58 3.22 0.95
N SER A 45 -9.61 2.41 0.89
CA SER A 45 -10.59 2.27 1.96
C SER A 45 -9.93 1.66 3.21
N GLN A 46 -10.33 2.15 4.37
CA GLN A 46 -9.93 1.67 5.68
C GLN A 46 -11.19 1.30 6.46
N GLN A 47 -11.08 0.36 7.39
CA GLN A 47 -12.19 -0.07 8.23
C GLN A 47 -11.79 -0.06 9.71
N TYR A 48 -11.17 1.03 10.17
CA TYR A 48 -10.78 1.18 11.57
C TYR A 48 -11.96 0.93 12.52
N LYS A 49 -11.69 0.21 13.61
CA LYS A 49 -12.62 0.06 14.73
C LYS A 49 -11.95 0.48 16.03
N PRO A 50 -12.63 1.24 16.90
CA PRO A 50 -12.09 1.74 18.17
C PRO A 50 -12.16 0.72 19.30
N ASP A 51 -12.47 -0.55 19.03
CA ASP A 51 -12.66 -1.62 20.01
C ASP A 51 -11.35 -2.17 20.61
N GLY A 52 -10.21 -1.51 20.33
CA GLY A 52 -8.87 -1.99 20.68
C GLY A 52 -8.44 -3.23 19.88
N LYS A 53 -9.28 -3.67 18.93
CA LYS A 53 -9.09 -4.84 18.07
C LYS A 53 -9.11 -4.46 16.58
N GLY A 54 -8.81 -3.20 16.26
CA GLY A 54 -8.47 -2.69 14.93
C GLY A 54 -9.14 -3.42 13.76
N GLY A 55 -10.42 -3.13 13.54
CA GLY A 55 -11.01 -3.13 12.21
C GLY A 55 -11.35 -4.46 11.53
N THR A 56 -11.05 -5.59 12.14
CA THR A 56 -11.51 -6.91 11.66
C THR A 56 -11.97 -7.76 12.85
N SER A 57 -12.23 -9.05 12.67
CA SER A 57 -12.53 -9.94 13.81
C SER A 57 -11.33 -10.16 14.75
N LEU A 58 -10.11 -9.69 14.42
CA LEU A 58 -8.86 -10.12 15.07
C LEU A 58 -7.84 -9.06 15.55
N GLY A 59 -7.86 -7.79 15.15
CA GLY A 59 -6.81 -6.83 15.59
C GLY A 59 -6.17 -6.03 14.47
N PHE A 60 -5.83 -4.76 14.75
CA PHE A 60 -4.86 -3.82 14.11
C PHE A 60 -4.62 -3.80 12.57
N GLY A 61 -5.36 -4.50 11.71
CA GLY A 61 -5.00 -4.67 10.28
C GLY A 61 -5.67 -3.71 9.27
N ALA A 62 -6.76 -3.05 9.64
CA ALA A 62 -7.65 -2.38 8.66
C ALA A 62 -7.38 -0.89 8.39
N SER A 63 -6.18 -0.39 8.72
CA SER A 63 -5.75 0.99 8.46
C SER A 63 -4.41 1.01 7.75
N VAL A 64 -4.13 2.07 6.99
CA VAL A 64 -2.82 2.29 6.37
C VAL A 64 -1.87 2.86 7.42
N TYR A 65 -1.04 2.00 8.00
CA TYR A 65 -0.04 2.41 8.98
C TYR A 65 1.08 3.23 8.34
N HIS A 66 1.72 4.08 9.14
CA HIS A 66 2.81 4.93 8.67
C HIS A 66 3.96 4.14 8.03
N CYS A 67 4.31 2.95 8.57
CA CYS A 67 5.35 2.11 8.00
C CYS A 67 5.03 1.66 6.56
N ALA A 68 3.76 1.35 6.26
CA ALA A 68 3.34 1.00 4.92
C ALA A 68 3.53 2.19 3.95
N VAL A 69 3.18 3.41 4.38
CA VAL A 69 3.40 4.64 3.60
C VAL A 69 4.89 4.88 3.34
N VAL A 70 5.72 4.74 4.37
CA VAL A 70 7.18 4.91 4.27
C VAL A 70 7.76 3.92 3.26
N LEU A 71 7.40 2.64 3.38
CA LEU A 71 7.87 1.60 2.47
C LEU A 71 7.36 1.82 1.03
N GLY A 72 6.08 2.19 0.87
CA GLY A 72 5.51 2.51 -0.44
C GLY A 72 6.23 3.65 -1.13
N LYS A 73 6.52 4.74 -0.41
CA LYS A 73 7.31 5.87 -0.93
C LYS A 73 8.75 5.48 -1.24
N PHE A 74 9.38 4.65 -0.39
CA PHE A 74 10.71 4.13 -0.67
C PHE A 74 10.74 3.34 -2.00
N VAL A 75 9.79 2.42 -2.21
CA VAL A 75 9.70 1.64 -3.45
C VAL A 75 9.47 2.54 -4.67
N GLU A 76 8.55 3.52 -4.56
CA GLU A 76 8.27 4.49 -5.63
C GLU A 76 9.49 5.34 -6.02
N MET A 77 10.23 5.86 -5.03
CA MET A 77 11.40 6.72 -5.27
C MET A 77 12.62 5.97 -5.81
N HIS A 78 12.66 4.64 -5.64
CA HIS A 78 13.79 3.79 -6.00
C HIS A 78 13.47 2.79 -7.11
N THR A 79 12.56 3.14 -8.03
CA THR A 79 12.17 2.29 -9.17
C THR A 79 13.31 2.03 -10.16
N ASP A 80 14.37 2.85 -10.14
CA ASP A 80 15.62 2.65 -10.87
C ASP A 80 16.47 1.50 -10.31
N LEU A 81 16.42 1.29 -8.98
CA LEU A 81 17.13 0.21 -8.29
C LEU A 81 16.27 -1.04 -8.13
N TYR A 82 14.96 -0.86 -7.95
CA TYR A 82 13.99 -1.92 -7.66
C TYR A 82 12.86 -1.93 -8.70
N ASP A 83 13.22 -2.10 -9.98
CA ASP A 83 12.24 -2.18 -11.07
C ASP A 83 11.29 -3.37 -10.87
N LEU A 84 10.03 -3.07 -10.61
CA LEU A 84 8.97 -4.05 -10.43
C LEU A 84 8.42 -4.59 -11.75
N LYS A 85 8.76 -3.98 -12.90
CA LYS A 85 8.30 -4.45 -14.20
C LYS A 85 8.66 -5.92 -14.40
N HIS A 86 7.66 -6.70 -14.81
CA HIS A 86 7.76 -8.14 -15.02
C HIS A 86 8.03 -8.99 -13.77
N LYS A 87 8.11 -8.39 -12.56
CA LYS A 87 8.33 -9.11 -11.31
C LYS A 87 7.03 -9.62 -10.69
N GLN A 88 7.17 -10.61 -9.80
CA GLN A 88 6.10 -11.11 -8.96
C GLN A 88 6.36 -10.65 -7.52
N VAL A 89 5.37 -10.06 -6.88
CA VAL A 89 5.46 -9.51 -5.52
C VAL A 89 4.56 -10.32 -4.59
N LEU A 90 5.08 -10.68 -3.43
CA LEU A 90 4.32 -11.24 -2.30
C LEU A 90 4.38 -10.26 -1.15
N GLU A 91 3.22 -9.84 -0.63
CA GLU A 91 3.12 -9.06 0.60
C GLU A 91 2.56 -9.93 1.73
N LEU A 92 3.24 -9.96 2.86
CA LEU A 92 2.83 -10.64 4.09
C LEU A 92 2.24 -9.62 5.07
N GLY A 93 1.05 -9.89 5.60
CA GLY A 93 0.36 -8.96 6.50
C GLY A 93 -0.06 -7.68 5.78
N CYS A 94 -0.73 -7.82 4.62
CA CYS A 94 -1.03 -6.70 3.75
C CYS A 94 -2.05 -5.71 4.33
N GLY A 95 -2.85 -6.11 5.34
CA GLY A 95 -3.88 -5.27 5.92
C GLY A 95 -4.84 -4.74 4.86
N THR A 96 -4.81 -3.42 4.62
CA THR A 96 -5.60 -2.77 3.56
C THR A 96 -5.17 -3.09 2.13
N GLY A 97 -3.98 -3.68 1.95
CA GLY A 97 -3.38 -3.94 0.63
C GLY A 97 -2.77 -2.71 -0.04
N PHE A 98 -2.54 -1.61 0.68
CA PHE A 98 -1.98 -0.38 0.11
C PHE A 98 -0.69 -0.62 -0.68
N LEU A 99 0.28 -1.32 -0.09
CA LEU A 99 1.56 -1.55 -0.74
C LEU A 99 1.42 -2.49 -1.94
N SER A 100 0.60 -3.54 -1.82
CA SER A 100 0.24 -4.42 -2.93
C SER A 100 -0.38 -3.67 -4.13
N VAL A 101 -1.32 -2.76 -3.88
CA VAL A 101 -1.91 -1.90 -4.92
C VAL A 101 -0.84 -1.00 -5.54
N LEU A 102 -0.02 -0.35 -4.71
CA LEU A 102 1.08 0.51 -5.16
C LEU A 102 2.07 -0.25 -6.05
N CYS A 103 2.50 -1.45 -5.65
CA CYS A 103 3.39 -2.29 -6.45
C CYS A 103 2.78 -2.69 -7.80
N SER A 104 1.47 -2.97 -7.85
CA SER A 104 0.76 -3.23 -9.11
C SER A 104 0.70 -1.99 -9.99
N VAL A 105 0.44 -0.80 -9.44
CA VAL A 105 0.47 0.47 -10.18
C VAL A 105 1.88 0.79 -10.72
N LEU A 106 2.93 0.46 -9.97
CA LEU A 106 4.33 0.61 -10.39
C LEU A 106 4.80 -0.42 -11.42
N GLY A 107 3.93 -1.32 -11.89
CA GLY A 107 4.24 -2.20 -13.02
C GLY A 107 4.52 -3.66 -12.69
N ALA A 108 4.29 -4.11 -11.44
CA ALA A 108 4.41 -5.52 -11.10
C ALA A 108 3.56 -6.40 -12.02
N LYS A 109 4.12 -7.51 -12.52
CA LYS A 109 3.39 -8.45 -13.40
C LYS A 109 2.35 -9.24 -12.62
N PHE A 110 2.68 -9.59 -11.39
CA PHE A 110 1.78 -10.28 -10.49
C PHE A 110 1.98 -9.81 -9.05
N VAL A 111 0.89 -9.57 -8.32
CA VAL A 111 0.94 -9.26 -6.89
C VAL A 111 0.07 -10.26 -6.12
N LEU A 112 0.65 -10.92 -5.13
CA LEU A 112 -0.05 -11.74 -4.15
C LEU A 112 -0.07 -11.00 -2.82
N ALA A 113 -1.22 -10.42 -2.49
CA ALA A 113 -1.48 -9.78 -1.20
C ALA A 113 -1.99 -10.84 -0.22
N THR A 114 -1.32 -10.97 0.93
CA THR A 114 -1.70 -11.96 1.94
C THR A 114 -1.83 -11.38 3.33
N ASP A 115 -2.83 -11.87 4.06
CA ASP A 115 -3.06 -11.53 5.46
C ASP A 115 -3.61 -12.75 6.21
N GLY A 116 -3.46 -12.78 7.53
CA GLY A 116 -3.98 -13.86 8.37
C GLY A 116 -5.48 -13.75 8.63
N ASP A 117 -6.04 -12.54 8.50
CA ASP A 117 -7.44 -12.23 8.72
C ASP A 117 -8.23 -12.10 7.39
N GLU A 118 -9.35 -12.83 7.29
CA GLU A 118 -10.21 -12.84 6.10
C GLU A 118 -10.82 -11.46 5.80
N GLY A 119 -11.10 -10.65 6.83
CA GLY A 119 -11.60 -9.30 6.68
C GLY A 119 -10.57 -8.38 6.03
N SER A 120 -9.29 -8.50 6.41
CA SER A 120 -8.18 -7.81 5.74
C SER A 120 -8.03 -8.26 4.28
N VAL A 121 -8.09 -9.57 4.01
CA VAL A 121 -8.02 -10.12 2.63
C VAL A 121 -9.17 -9.60 1.76
N GLU A 122 -10.36 -9.50 2.34
CA GLU A 122 -11.53 -8.95 1.67
C GLU A 122 -11.37 -7.45 1.40
N LEU A 123 -10.90 -6.69 2.39
CA LEU A 123 -10.62 -5.27 2.27
C LEU A 123 -9.55 -4.99 1.20
N SER A 124 -8.46 -5.77 1.18
CA SER A 124 -7.42 -5.63 0.16
C SER A 124 -7.96 -5.90 -1.24
N ARG A 125 -8.86 -6.89 -1.39
CA ARG A 125 -9.54 -7.16 -2.66
C ARG A 125 -10.41 -5.99 -3.10
N GLN A 126 -11.16 -5.38 -2.19
CA GLN A 126 -11.96 -4.17 -2.46
C GLN A 126 -11.07 -3.01 -2.91
N ASN A 127 -9.94 -2.81 -2.25
CA ASN A 127 -8.97 -1.77 -2.61
C ASN A 127 -8.33 -2.02 -3.98
N PHE A 128 -8.01 -3.26 -4.35
CA PHE A 128 -7.59 -3.56 -5.73
C PHE A 128 -8.69 -3.22 -6.74
N LEU A 129 -9.94 -3.60 -6.48
CA LEU A 129 -11.06 -3.31 -7.38
C LEU A 129 -11.29 -1.80 -7.53
N ALA A 130 -11.18 -1.02 -6.45
CA ALA A 130 -11.33 0.43 -6.48
C ALA A 130 -10.26 1.13 -7.35
N ASN A 131 -9.11 0.47 -7.57
CA ASN A 131 -7.99 1.01 -8.35
C ASN A 131 -7.80 0.29 -9.70
N SER A 132 -8.77 -0.51 -10.15
CA SER A 132 -8.59 -1.45 -11.28
C SER A 132 -8.12 -0.79 -12.59
N ALA A 133 -8.50 0.46 -12.83
CA ALA A 133 -8.10 1.21 -14.03
C ALA A 133 -6.61 1.59 -14.05
N ALA A 134 -5.95 1.60 -12.89
CA ALA A 134 -4.54 1.96 -12.74
C ALA A 134 -3.60 0.76 -12.58
N LEU A 135 -4.14 -0.45 -12.35
CA LEU A 135 -3.34 -1.63 -12.07
C LEU A 135 -2.58 -2.11 -13.31
N SER A 136 -1.32 -2.48 -13.10
CA SER A 136 -0.59 -3.30 -14.06
C SER A 136 -0.56 -4.76 -13.60
N GLY A 137 -0.67 -5.68 -14.56
CA GLY A 137 -0.55 -7.11 -14.28
C GLY A 137 -1.77 -7.72 -13.58
N ALA A 138 -1.61 -8.98 -13.15
CA ALA A 138 -2.63 -9.70 -12.40
C ALA A 138 -2.41 -9.54 -10.89
N TYR A 139 -3.45 -9.73 -10.09
CA TYR A 139 -3.33 -9.76 -8.64
C TYR A 139 -4.17 -10.89 -8.04
N ARG A 140 -3.83 -11.27 -6.82
CA ARG A 140 -4.64 -12.17 -5.98
C ARG A 140 -4.53 -11.71 -4.53
N CYS A 141 -5.65 -11.75 -3.83
CA CYS A 141 -5.71 -11.63 -2.37
C CYS A 141 -5.98 -13.02 -1.81
N SER A 142 -5.23 -13.44 -0.79
CA SER A 142 -5.40 -14.78 -0.22
C SER A 142 -5.01 -14.79 1.25
N ARG A 143 -5.70 -15.61 2.04
CA ARG A 143 -5.33 -15.80 3.43
C ARG A 143 -4.03 -16.59 3.56
N LEU A 144 -3.14 -16.12 4.41
CA LEU A 144 -1.92 -16.80 4.79
C LEU A 144 -1.69 -16.61 6.30
N LEU A 145 -1.71 -17.71 7.04
CA LEU A 145 -1.33 -17.71 8.45
C LEU A 145 0.17 -17.97 8.55
N TRP A 146 0.87 -17.04 9.18
CA TRP A 146 2.25 -17.17 9.63
C TRP A 146 2.37 -17.90 10.98
#